data_AF-A0A2C9WUA4-F1
#
_entry.id   AF-A0A2C9WUA4-F1
#
_cell.length_a   1.000
_cell.length_b   1.000
_cell.length_c   1.000
_cell.angle_alpha   90.00
_cell.angle_beta   90.00
_cell.angle_gamma   90.00
#
_symmetry.space_group_name_H-M   'P 1'
#
loop_
_entity.id
_entity.type
_entity.pdbx_description
1 polymer ?
#
loop_
_entity_poly.entity_id
_entity_poly.type
_entity_poly.pdbx_seq_one_letter_code
_entity_poly.pdbx_strand_id
1 'polypeptide(L)'
;MSSKWFDIEKGAVAQEFKSFVDSWNEQNTSIKCLFHERTGRSVIFDMSADDVVFSFRRVGEKFSLLFNGKYEFIQKETFMFFENICVQYLKDCSGG
;
A
#
# COMPACT_ATOMS: atom_id res chain seq x y z
N MET A 1 0.35 3.80 14.12
CA MET A 1 -0.57 2.66 13.84
C MET A 1 0.08 1.31 14.19
N SER A 2 -0.58 0.40 14.94
CA SER A 2 -0.06 -0.96 15.20
C SER A 2 -0.78 -1.97 14.29
N SER A 3 -0.11 -2.46 13.26
CA SER A 3 -0.67 -3.50 12.39
C SER A 3 0.32 -4.64 12.18
N LYS A 4 -0.12 -5.86 12.53
CA LYS A 4 0.66 -7.11 12.53
C LYS A 4 0.99 -7.65 11.13
N TRP A 5 0.80 -6.89 10.05
CA TRP A 5 1.04 -7.41 8.69
C TRP A 5 2.50 -7.81 8.46
N PHE A 6 3.45 -7.13 9.12
CA PHE A 6 4.86 -7.51 9.08
C PHE A 6 5.19 -8.79 9.86
N ASP A 7 4.31 -9.24 10.75
CA ASP A 7 4.43 -10.55 11.40
C ASP A 7 4.04 -11.67 10.43
N ILE A 8 3.19 -11.36 9.45
CA ILE A 8 2.65 -12.27 8.45
C ILE A 8 3.56 -12.33 7.22
N GLU A 9 3.95 -11.18 6.68
CA GLU A 9 4.77 -11.09 5.48
C GLU A 9 6.26 -11.12 5.83
N LYS A 10 6.97 -12.19 5.44
CA LYS A 10 8.42 -12.36 5.71
C LYS A 10 9.31 -12.12 4.49
N GLY A 11 8.72 -11.76 3.36
CA GLY A 11 9.45 -11.51 2.13
C GLY A 11 10.27 -10.21 2.19
N ALA A 12 11.30 -10.14 1.36
CA ALA A 12 12.29 -9.06 1.41
C ALA A 12 11.66 -7.71 1.06
N VAL A 13 10.72 -7.68 0.11
CA VAL A 13 10.05 -6.43 -0.31
C VAL A 13 9.11 -5.95 0.80
N ALA A 14 8.35 -6.86 1.42
CA ALA A 14 7.49 -6.53 2.55
C ALA A 14 8.28 -6.00 3.75
N GLN A 15 9.43 -6.59 4.08
CA GLN A 15 10.27 -6.13 5.18
C GLN A 15 10.94 -4.78 4.88
N GLU A 16 11.37 -4.54 3.63
CA GLU A 16 11.89 -3.23 3.20
C GLU A 16 10.78 -2.16 3.29
N PHE A 17 9.58 -2.50 2.82
CA PHE A 17 8.42 -1.62 2.91
C PHE A 17 8.00 -1.35 4.36
N LYS A 18 8.17 -2.31 5.27
CA LYS A 18 7.93 -2.10 6.71
C LYS A 18 8.85 -1.01 7.25
N SER A 19 10.14 -1.09 6.97
CA SER A 19 11.10 -0.05 7.39
C SER A 19 10.74 1.33 6.84
N PHE A 20 10.22 1.39 5.62
CA PHE A 20 9.70 2.62 5.04
C PHE A 20 8.47 3.16 5.79
N VAL A 21 7.45 2.32 6.05
CA VAL A 21 6.26 2.74 6.80
C VAL A 21 6.61 3.14 8.23
N ASP A 22 7.54 2.44 8.89
CA ASP A 22 7.99 2.77 10.24
C ASP A 22 8.72 4.12 10.31
N SER A 23 9.23 4.63 9.18
CA SER A 23 9.86 5.94 9.09
C SER A 23 8.87 7.09 8.93
N TRP A 24 7.60 6.80 8.66
CA TRP A 24 6.58 7.82 8.47
C TRP A 24 6.32 8.58 9.76
N ASN A 25 6.32 9.90 9.65
CA ASN A 25 5.85 10.78 10.71
C ASN A 25 4.41 11.19 10.38
N GLU A 26 3.45 10.72 11.19
CA GLU A 26 2.01 10.94 10.99
C GLU A 26 1.64 12.43 10.81
N GLN A 27 2.46 13.38 11.28
CA GLN A 27 2.21 14.82 11.14
C GLN A 27 2.83 15.46 9.88
N ASN A 28 3.86 14.84 9.30
CA ASN A 28 4.69 15.47 8.26
C ASN A 28 4.74 14.69 6.94
N THR A 29 4.49 13.39 6.96
CA THR A 29 4.58 12.55 5.76
C THR A 29 3.41 12.85 4.83
N SER A 30 3.69 13.32 3.63
CA SER A 30 2.68 13.64 2.61
C SER A 30 2.36 12.40 1.78
N ILE A 31 1.18 11.83 2.00
CA ILE A 31 0.69 10.67 1.25
C ILE A 31 -0.23 11.14 0.12
N LYS A 32 0.00 10.63 -1.08
CA LYS A 32 -0.75 10.98 -2.30
C LYS A 32 -1.19 9.72 -3.03
N CYS A 33 -2.39 9.73 -3.59
CA CYS A 33 -2.75 8.77 -4.62
C CYS A 33 -2.28 9.27 -5.98
N LEU A 34 -1.49 8.46 -6.69
CA LEU A 34 -1.04 8.76 -8.04
C LEU A 34 -1.98 8.15 -9.09
N PHE A 35 -2.48 6.94 -8.81
CA PHE A 35 -3.43 6.24 -9.65
C PHE A 35 -4.25 5.24 -8.83
N HIS A 36 -5.54 5.13 -9.14
CA HIS A 36 -6.41 4.13 -8.56
C HIS A 36 -7.33 3.54 -9.63
N GLU A 37 -7.38 2.22 -9.70
CA GLU A 37 -8.31 1.48 -10.54
C GLU A 37 -9.03 0.42 -9.69
N ARG A 38 -10.35 0.30 -9.89
CA ARG A 38 -11.15 -0.80 -9.35
C ARG A 38 -12.08 -1.35 -10.41
N THR A 39 -11.84 -2.59 -10.78
CA THR A 39 -12.71 -3.40 -11.64
C THR A 39 -13.13 -4.67 -10.92
N GLY A 40 -14.04 -5.46 -11.51
CA GLY A 40 -14.40 -6.76 -10.93
C GLY A 40 -13.19 -7.70 -10.78
N ARG A 41 -12.20 -7.60 -11.68
CA ARG A 41 -11.05 -8.49 -11.74
C ARG A 41 -9.75 -7.89 -11.21
N SER A 42 -9.66 -6.57 -11.05
CA SER A 42 -8.45 -5.93 -10.57
C SER A 42 -8.72 -4.77 -9.62
N VAL A 43 -7.81 -4.57 -8.68
CA VAL A 43 -7.75 -3.37 -7.85
C VAL A 43 -6.30 -2.93 -7.82
N ILE A 44 -6.04 -1.67 -8.14
CA ILE A 44 -4.69 -1.08 -8.15
C ILE A 44 -4.74 0.21 -7.34
N PHE A 45 -3.82 0.34 -6.40
CA PHE A 45 -3.51 1.57 -5.69
C PHE A 45 -2.04 1.89 -5.95
N ASP A 46 -1.74 2.83 -6.84
CA ASP A 46 -0.42 3.43 -6.93
C ASP A 46 -0.40 4.69 -6.06
N MET A 47 0.46 4.66 -5.05
CA MET A 47 0.53 5.67 -4.00
C MET A 47 1.95 6.23 -3.92
N SER A 48 2.08 7.38 -3.29
CA SER A 48 3.37 7.95 -2.92
C SER A 48 3.32 8.47 -1.49
N ALA A 49 4.42 8.31 -0.75
CA ALA A 49 4.65 9.03 0.50
C ALA A 49 6.01 9.72 0.42
N ASP A 50 6.03 11.04 0.58
CA ASP A 50 7.24 11.88 0.43
C ASP A 50 8.04 11.56 -0.85
N ASP A 51 7.34 11.50 -1.99
CA ASP A 51 7.85 11.20 -3.33
C ASP A 51 8.38 9.76 -3.53
N VAL A 52 8.34 8.90 -2.52
CA VAL A 52 8.63 7.47 -2.65
C VAL A 52 7.36 6.73 -3.09
N VAL A 53 7.44 6.00 -4.19
CA VAL A 53 6.30 5.31 -4.81
C VAL A 53 6.17 3.87 -4.33
N PHE A 54 4.94 3.45 -4.06
CA PHE A 54 4.58 2.07 -3.76
C PHE A 54 3.21 1.73 -4.37
N SER A 55 2.97 0.44 -4.61
CA SER A 55 1.71 -0.03 -5.18
C SER A 55 1.17 -1.26 -4.46
N PHE A 56 -0.13 -1.27 -4.23
CA PHE A 56 -0.88 -2.45 -3.82
C PHE A 56 -1.79 -2.89 -4.95
N ARG A 57 -1.67 -4.16 -5.36
CA ARG A 57 -2.43 -4.69 -6.50
C ARG A 57 -3.11 -6.00 -6.16
N ARG A 58 -4.36 -6.12 -6.59
CA ARG A 58 -5.10 -7.36 -6.73
C ARG A 58 -5.35 -7.62 -8.22
N VAL A 59 -5.02 -8.82 -8.69
CA VAL A 59 -5.40 -9.30 -10.03
C VAL A 59 -5.97 -10.71 -9.88
N GLY A 60 -7.27 -10.85 -10.14
CA GLY A 60 -8.02 -12.06 -9.80
C GLY A 60 -7.98 -12.31 -8.30
N GLU A 61 -7.37 -13.44 -7.91
CA GLU A 61 -7.20 -13.89 -6.52
C GLU A 61 -5.76 -13.67 -6.00
N LYS A 62 -4.88 -13.03 -6.77
CA LYS A 62 -3.51 -12.76 -6.36
C LYS A 62 -3.38 -11.33 -5.85
N PHE A 63 -2.60 -11.17 -4.79
CA PHE A 63 -2.35 -9.89 -4.13
C PHE A 63 -0.85 -9.62 -4.10
N SER A 64 -0.44 -8.39 -4.36
CA SER A 64 0.98 -8.04 -4.46
C SER A 64 1.26 -6.64 -3.96
N LEU A 65 2.49 -6.47 -3.46
CA LEU A 65 3.13 -5.21 -3.13
C LEU A 65 4.22 -4.95 -4.18
N LEU A 66 4.24 -3.73 -4.71
CA LEU A 66 5.35 -3.20 -5.51
C LEU A 66 6.02 -2.08 -4.72
N PHE A 67 7.33 -2.21 -4.48
CA PHE A 67 8.11 -1.20 -3.77
C PHE A 67 9.54 -1.18 -4.29
N ASN A 68 10.11 0.01 -4.50
CA ASN A 68 11.45 0.20 -5.07
C ASN A 68 11.70 -0.62 -6.37
N GLY A 69 10.70 -0.69 -7.24
CA GLY A 69 10.75 -1.41 -8.51
C GLY A 69 10.73 -2.94 -8.38
N LYS A 70 10.64 -3.48 -7.16
CA LYS A 70 10.52 -4.92 -6.89
C LYS A 70 9.09 -5.27 -6.55
N TYR A 71 8.66 -6.46 -6.96
CA TYR A 71 7.34 -6.98 -6.67
C TYR A 71 7.43 -8.20 -5.75
N GLU A 72 6.42 -8.37 -4.90
CA GLU A 72 6.27 -9.54 -4.06
C GLU A 72 4.79 -9.87 -3.87
N PHE A 73 4.46 -11.17 -3.84
CA PHE A 73 3.11 -11.60 -3.48
C PHE A 73 2.92 -11.46 -1.97
N ILE A 74 1.78 -10.91 -1.58
CA ILE A 74 1.38 -10.74 -0.19
C ILE A 74 0.08 -11.51 0.06
N GLN A 75 -0.24 -11.72 1.33
CA GLN A 75 -1.49 -12.35 1.73
C GLN A 75 -2.67 -11.38 1.54
N LYS A 76 -3.86 -11.97 1.38
CA LYS A 76 -5.11 -11.22 1.17
C LYS A 76 -5.37 -10.25 2.32
N GLU A 77 -5.12 -10.70 3.55
CA GLU A 77 -5.33 -9.94 4.78
C GLU A 77 -4.46 -8.68 4.82
N THR A 78 -3.20 -8.81 4.40
CA THR A 78 -2.28 -7.67 4.26
C THR A 78 -2.79 -6.69 3.21
N PHE A 79 -3.26 -7.18 2.06
CA PHE A 79 -3.83 -6.33 1.03
C PHE A 79 -5.08 -5.59 1.54
N MET A 80 -6.02 -6.28 2.18
CA MET A 80 -7.25 -5.65 2.71
C MET A 80 -6.94 -4.57 3.76
N PHE A 81 -5.91 -4.78 4.58
CA PHE A 81 -5.46 -3.77 5.53
C PHE A 81 -5.02 -2.48 4.82
N PHE A 82 -4.15 -2.59 3.81
CA PHE A 82 -3.67 -1.42 3.06
C PHE A 82 -4.72 -0.82 2.14
N GLU A 83 -5.63 -1.62 1.58
CA GLU A 83 -6.76 -1.15 0.80
C GLU A 83 -7.63 -0.18 1.61
N ASN A 84 -7.95 -0.52 2.86
CA ASN A 84 -8.72 0.36 3.74
C ASN A 84 -8.02 1.70 3.98
N ILE A 85 -6.69 1.67 4.17
CA ILE A 85 -5.87 2.88 4.34
C ILE A 85 -5.88 3.71 3.06
N CYS A 86 -5.61 3.10 1.90
CA CYS A 86 -5.58 3.81 0.62
C CYS A 86 -6.94 4.45 0.29
N VAL A 87 -8.04 3.75 0.58
CA VAL A 87 -9.40 4.29 0.37
C VAL A 87 -9.70 5.48 1.29
N GLN A 88 -9.16 5.51 2.50
CA GLN A 88 -9.28 6.68 3.38
C GLN A 88 -8.55 7.89 2.76
N TYR A 89 -7.29 7.72 2.36
CA TYR A 89 -6.53 8.80 1.70
C TYR A 89 -7.18 9.30 0.41
N LEU A 90 -7.78 8.41 -0.39
CA LEU A 90 -8.52 8.79 -1.59
C LEU A 90 -9.70 9.73 -1.29
N LYS A 91 -10.44 9.48 -0.21
CA LYS A 91 -11.60 10.30 0.17
C LYS A 91 -11.15 11.68 0.62
N ASP A 92 -10.10 11.74 1.43
CA ASP A 92 -9.57 12.99 1.98
C ASP A 92 -9.00 13.90 0.87
N CYS A 93 -8.41 13.34 -0.19
CA CYS A 93 -7.94 14.10 -1.35
C CYS A 93 -9.06 14.60 -2.28
N SER A 94 -10.28 14.04 -2.18
CA SER A 94 -11.43 14.43 -3.03
C SER A 94 -12.34 15.51 -2.42
N GLY A 95 -12.02 15.98 -1.21
CA GLY A 95 -12.79 16.96 -0.44
C GLY A 95 -12.19 18.37 -0.35
N GLY A 96 -11.29 18.74 -1.26
CA GLY A 96 -10.66 20.07 -1.34
C GLY A 96 -11.22 20.93 -2.46
#